data_AF-C5Z8B6-F1
#
_entry.id   AF-C5Z8B6-F1
#
_cell.length_a   1.000
_cell.length_b   1.000
_cell.length_c   1.000
_cell.angle_alpha   90.00
_cell.angle_beta   90.00
_cell.angle_gamma   90.00
#
_symmetry.space_group_name_H-M   'P 1'
#
loop_
_entity.id
_entity.type
_entity.pdbx_description
1 polymer ?
#
loop_
_entity_poly.entity_id
_entity_poly.type
_entity_poly.pdbx_seq_one_letter_code
_entity_poly.pdbx_strand_id
1 'polypeptide(L)'
;MGILVVVAGALFALLLPPAAYASRSYPTGEEADQKLHAIINNETNSIRGLIDHVSPHHDKASDANIIYFAYHGVATAPNGYYGFIGTMDVYGFPLSQGQGSAAAVWISDEGDGARSGLKNIMIGWDVLPDLYGDSKTHFYTKWTNDGYQSTGCFNTKCNGFVPEKGAAIAPGDVIDRVSSPKGAKRNLNLKIIKNGTSGDWLVHTGLDRDPQLIGRFPRSLFTGGFADKAVGVLFGGVAAAPLTNPAPMGSGYLPTDVKSAASISNIQLIDQDGRAWPVTGDLPKVETNPSAYAVSPIVNGQFFYGGHQQPPVVP
;
A
#
# COMPACT_ATOMS: atom_id res chain seq x y z
N MET A 1 29.04 16.34 -54.87
CA MET A 1 27.65 15.84 -55.00
C MET A 1 27.54 14.66 -54.05
N GLY A 2 27.01 14.81 -52.82
CA GLY A 2 25.57 14.71 -52.47
C GLY A 2 25.30 13.32 -51.84
N ILE A 3 25.29 13.12 -50.52
CA ILE A 3 24.17 13.15 -49.53
C ILE A 3 23.53 11.76 -49.18
N LEU A 4 23.32 11.54 -47.85
CA LEU A 4 22.47 10.57 -47.08
C LEU A 4 22.87 9.06 -47.04
N VAL A 5 23.28 8.43 -45.91
CA VAL A 5 22.62 8.07 -44.61
C VAL A 5 21.48 7.02 -44.74
N VAL A 6 21.63 5.85 -44.11
CA VAL A 6 20.80 5.26 -43.01
C VAL A 6 21.33 3.85 -42.63
N VAL A 7 21.39 3.62 -41.32
CA VAL A 7 21.85 2.44 -40.57
C VAL A 7 20.70 1.45 -40.32
N ALA A 8 20.97 0.13 -40.37
CA ALA A 8 20.32 -0.88 -39.51
C ALA A 8 21.07 -2.24 -39.55
N GLY A 9 21.84 -2.53 -38.50
CA GLY A 9 22.22 -3.90 -38.08
C GLY A 9 21.38 -4.28 -36.86
N ALA A 10 21.29 -5.52 -36.38
CA ALA A 10 21.85 -6.79 -36.81
C ALA A 10 20.93 -7.90 -36.23
N LEU A 11 20.80 -8.98 -36.99
CA LEU A 11 20.13 -10.21 -36.60
C LEU A 11 21.19 -11.19 -36.06
N PHE A 12 20.76 -12.11 -35.19
CA PHE A 12 21.47 -13.31 -34.69
C PHE A 12 22.46 -13.17 -33.52
N ALA A 13 21.99 -13.57 -32.33
CA ALA A 13 22.63 -14.65 -31.57
C ALA A 13 21.57 -15.40 -30.75
N LEU A 14 21.30 -16.65 -31.15
CA LEU A 14 20.50 -17.65 -30.43
C LEU A 14 21.47 -18.59 -29.68
N LEU A 15 21.00 -19.10 -28.55
CA LEU A 15 21.50 -20.26 -27.77
C LEU A 15 22.55 -19.99 -26.67
N LEU A 16 22.07 -19.70 -25.46
CA LEU A 16 22.69 -20.11 -24.19
C LEU A 16 21.65 -20.90 -23.37
N PRO A 17 22.08 -21.93 -22.60
CA PRO A 17 21.19 -22.89 -21.95
C PRO A 17 20.40 -22.27 -20.78
N PRO A 18 19.24 -22.85 -20.40
CA PRO A 18 18.41 -22.35 -19.31
C PRO A 18 19.02 -22.74 -17.96
N ALA A 19 20.06 -22.02 -17.53
CA ALA A 19 20.67 -22.23 -16.21
C ALA A 19 21.30 -20.92 -15.70
N ALA A 20 20.46 -19.92 -15.45
CA ALA A 20 20.75 -18.82 -14.52
C ALA A 20 19.47 -18.03 -14.14
N TYR A 21 18.31 -18.70 -14.02
CA TYR A 21 17.26 -18.20 -13.14
C TYR A 21 17.71 -18.51 -11.71
N ALA A 22 18.65 -17.72 -11.20
CA ALA A 22 18.90 -17.70 -9.77
C ALA A 22 17.63 -17.11 -9.14
N SER A 23 16.71 -17.99 -8.75
CA SER A 23 15.69 -17.70 -7.76
C SER A 23 16.41 -17.08 -6.58
N ARG A 24 16.30 -15.75 -6.41
CA ARG A 24 16.67 -15.14 -5.14
C ARG A 24 15.65 -15.69 -4.16
N SER A 25 16.04 -16.74 -3.45
CA SER A 25 15.26 -17.33 -2.38
C SER A 25 14.96 -16.21 -1.40
N TYR A 26 13.70 -15.78 -1.36
CA TYR A 26 13.20 -14.94 -0.28
C TYR A 26 13.46 -15.72 1.02
N PRO A 27 13.98 -15.07 2.08
CA PRO A 27 14.35 -15.75 3.30
C PRO A 27 13.15 -16.58 3.82
N THR A 28 13.41 -17.85 4.11
CA THR A 28 12.43 -18.82 4.57
C THR A 28 11.87 -18.40 5.94
N GLY A 29 10.67 -17.83 5.93
CA GLY A 29 9.53 -18.13 6.79
C GLY A 29 9.61 -18.04 8.32
N GLU A 30 10.76 -18.11 9.01
CA GLU A 30 10.77 -18.36 10.46
C GLU A 30 11.39 -17.20 11.28
N GLU A 31 12.53 -16.64 10.86
CA GLU A 31 13.09 -15.41 11.47
C GLU A 31 12.39 -14.14 11.00
N ALA A 32 11.90 -14.13 9.76
CA ALA A 32 11.08 -13.03 9.22
C ALA A 32 9.73 -12.95 9.95
N ASP A 33 9.15 -14.09 10.33
CA ASP A 33 7.90 -14.20 11.08
C ASP A 33 8.03 -13.69 12.51
N GLN A 34 9.12 -14.01 13.24
CA GLN A 34 9.31 -13.50 14.60
C GLN A 34 9.53 -11.98 14.65
N LYS A 35 10.28 -11.42 13.70
CA LYS A 35 10.43 -9.96 13.58
C LYS A 35 9.11 -9.32 13.14
N LEU A 36 8.39 -9.92 12.19
CA LEU A 36 7.05 -9.48 11.78
C LEU A 36 6.04 -9.56 12.94
N HIS A 37 6.09 -10.58 13.79
CA HIS A 37 5.27 -10.70 15.00
C HIS A 37 5.64 -9.71 16.10
N ALA A 38 6.92 -9.36 16.27
CA ALA A 38 7.34 -8.27 17.15
C ALA A 38 6.91 -6.90 16.60
N ILE A 39 6.94 -6.72 15.27
CA ILE A 39 6.40 -5.57 14.54
C ILE A 39 4.89 -5.45 14.81
N ILE A 40 4.12 -6.53 14.63
CA ILE A 40 2.65 -6.58 14.89
C ILE A 40 2.31 -6.27 16.35
N ASN A 41 3.08 -6.81 17.32
CA ASN A 41 2.81 -6.54 18.73
C ASN A 41 3.12 -5.09 19.12
N ASN A 42 4.12 -4.45 18.48
CA ASN A 42 4.43 -3.04 18.69
C ASN A 42 3.64 -2.08 17.78
N GLU A 43 3.00 -2.58 16.72
CA GLU A 43 2.00 -1.85 15.96
C GLU A 43 0.86 -1.41 16.88
N THR A 44 0.54 -2.11 17.97
CA THR A 44 -0.42 -1.63 18.98
C THR A 44 -0.09 -0.22 19.51
N ASN A 45 1.20 0.14 19.60
CA ASN A 45 1.64 1.47 20.01
C ASN A 45 1.67 2.47 18.86
N SER A 46 2.07 2.07 17.64
CA SER A 46 1.98 2.91 16.42
C SER A 46 0.52 3.20 16.02
N ILE A 47 -0.38 2.25 16.26
CA ILE A 47 -1.84 2.29 16.07
C ILE A 47 -2.48 3.29 17.04
N ARG A 48 -2.00 3.44 18.28
CA ARG A 48 -2.46 4.54 19.16
C ARG A 48 -2.26 5.93 18.54
N GLY A 49 -1.17 6.11 17.79
CA GLY A 49 -0.93 7.35 17.01
C GLY A 49 -1.90 7.55 15.85
N LEU A 50 -2.32 6.45 15.21
CA LEU A 50 -3.38 6.46 14.21
C LEU A 50 -4.75 6.79 14.85
N ILE A 51 -5.03 6.32 16.07
CA ILE A 51 -6.28 6.58 16.80
C ILE A 51 -6.40 8.07 17.19
N ASP A 52 -5.35 8.67 17.74
CA ASP A 52 -5.36 10.08 18.21
C ASP A 52 -5.59 11.11 17.09
N HIS A 53 -5.31 10.75 15.84
CA HIS A 53 -5.42 11.66 14.68
C HIS A 53 -6.57 11.31 13.71
N VAL A 54 -7.24 10.18 13.92
CA VAL A 54 -8.46 9.81 13.18
C VAL A 54 -9.71 10.22 13.96
N SER A 55 -9.64 10.38 15.29
CA SER A 55 -10.76 10.91 16.08
C SER A 55 -10.26 11.89 17.14
N PRO A 56 -10.53 13.22 17.00
CA PRO A 56 -10.16 14.22 18.02
C PRO A 56 -10.99 14.13 19.32
N HIS A 57 -11.92 13.18 19.43
CA HIS A 57 -12.83 13.06 20.57
C HIS A 57 -12.67 11.73 21.30
N HIS A 58 -11.57 11.60 22.04
CA HIS A 58 -11.31 10.42 22.86
C HIS A 58 -11.47 10.69 24.37
N ASP A 59 -12.63 11.22 24.78
CA ASP A 59 -12.93 11.47 26.22
C ASP A 59 -13.90 10.46 26.85
N LYS A 60 -14.32 9.38 26.17
CA LYS A 60 -15.15 8.33 26.81
C LYS A 60 -14.68 6.92 26.49
N ALA A 61 -14.25 6.22 27.54
CA ALA A 61 -13.70 4.87 27.53
C ALA A 61 -14.69 3.73 27.21
N SER A 62 -15.80 3.98 26.49
CA SER A 62 -16.83 2.96 26.23
C SER A 62 -16.93 2.46 24.78
N ASP A 63 -16.38 3.16 23.78
CA ASP A 63 -16.43 2.73 22.36
C ASP A 63 -15.09 3.02 21.66
N ALA A 64 -14.02 2.31 22.05
CA ALA A 64 -12.75 2.41 21.34
C ALA A 64 -12.89 1.73 19.95
N ASN A 65 -12.64 2.47 18.87
CA ASN A 65 -12.56 1.89 17.53
C ASN A 65 -11.44 0.86 17.47
N ILE A 66 -11.76 -0.36 17.02
CA ILE A 66 -10.76 -1.39 16.75
C ILE A 66 -10.30 -1.25 15.32
N ILE A 67 -8.99 -1.38 15.12
CA ILE A 67 -8.37 -1.38 13.80
C ILE A 67 -7.98 -2.81 13.44
N TYR A 68 -8.42 -3.25 12.27
CA TYR A 68 -8.18 -4.55 11.70
C TYR A 68 -7.27 -4.46 10.48
N PHE A 69 -6.35 -5.40 10.37
CA PHE A 69 -5.40 -5.50 9.26
C PHE A 69 -5.52 -6.87 8.59
N ALA A 70 -5.45 -6.87 7.27
CA ALA A 70 -5.24 -8.06 6.47
C ALA A 70 -4.29 -7.71 5.30
N TYR A 71 -3.03 -8.16 5.38
CA TYR A 71 -2.01 -7.80 4.40
C TYR A 71 -0.96 -8.90 4.21
N HIS A 72 -0.27 -8.84 3.07
CA HIS A 72 0.99 -9.52 2.82
C HIS A 72 2.16 -8.55 2.98
N GLY A 73 3.32 -9.07 3.36
CA GLY A 73 4.49 -8.25 3.58
C GLY A 73 5.79 -8.98 3.32
N VAL A 74 6.80 -8.21 2.93
CA VAL A 74 8.19 -8.66 2.93
C VAL A 74 9.03 -7.66 3.71
N ALA A 75 9.95 -8.16 4.52
CA ALA A 75 10.92 -7.37 5.26
C ALA A 75 12.34 -7.88 4.99
N THR A 76 13.33 -7.09 5.41
CA THR A 76 14.73 -7.52 5.62
C THR A 76 15.48 -8.05 4.37
N ALA A 77 15.27 -7.46 3.19
CA ALA A 77 16.15 -7.72 2.04
C ALA A 77 17.55 -7.12 2.27
N PRO A 78 18.66 -7.86 1.99
CA PRO A 78 20.03 -7.34 2.18
C PRO A 78 20.29 -6.00 1.47
N ASN A 79 19.73 -5.84 0.27
CA ASN A 79 19.87 -4.63 -0.54
C ASN A 79 18.73 -3.62 -0.33
N GLY A 80 17.73 -3.94 0.50
CA GLY A 80 16.51 -3.15 0.69
C GLY A 80 15.67 -3.01 -0.58
N TYR A 81 14.68 -2.12 -0.51
CA TYR A 81 13.72 -1.82 -1.56
C TYR A 81 13.78 -0.34 -1.94
N TYR A 82 13.75 -0.05 -3.23
CA TYR A 82 13.78 1.31 -3.79
C TYR A 82 12.44 1.69 -4.41
N GLY A 83 11.40 0.91 -4.12
CA GLY A 83 10.06 1.18 -4.60
C GLY A 83 9.24 -0.09 -4.78
N PHE A 84 8.04 0.10 -5.31
CA PHE A 84 7.12 -0.98 -5.67
C PHE A 84 6.25 -0.57 -6.86
N ILE A 85 5.62 -1.57 -7.45
CA ILE A 85 4.48 -1.42 -8.36
C ILE A 85 3.35 -2.30 -7.81
N GLY A 86 2.12 -1.82 -7.88
CA GLY A 86 0.94 -2.60 -7.53
C GLY A 86 -0.33 -2.00 -8.11
N THR A 87 -1.30 -2.85 -8.40
CA THR A 87 -2.62 -2.46 -8.90
C THR A 87 -3.66 -2.95 -7.91
N MET A 88 -4.47 -2.06 -7.36
CA MET A 88 -5.55 -2.42 -6.42
C MET A 88 -6.92 -2.12 -7.00
N ASP A 89 -7.88 -3.00 -6.75
CA ASP A 89 -9.29 -2.69 -6.96
C ASP A 89 -9.70 -1.55 -6.02
N VAL A 90 -10.51 -0.61 -6.51
CA VAL A 90 -11.05 0.50 -5.72
C VAL A 90 -12.49 0.24 -5.33
N TYR A 91 -12.87 0.43 -4.06
CA TYR A 91 -14.26 0.31 -3.58
C TYR A 91 -14.66 1.54 -2.76
N GLY A 92 -15.98 1.72 -2.58
CA GLY A 92 -16.55 2.78 -1.77
C GLY A 92 -17.72 2.26 -0.94
N PHE A 93 -17.97 2.91 0.20
CA PHE A 93 -18.93 2.46 1.20
C PHE A 93 -19.60 3.63 1.90
N PRO A 94 -20.89 3.54 2.27
CA PRO A 94 -21.58 4.59 3.02
C PRO A 94 -21.21 4.52 4.51
N LEU A 95 -19.95 4.79 4.83
CA LEU A 95 -19.45 4.77 6.22
C LEU A 95 -19.91 5.99 7.01
N SER A 96 -20.01 5.81 8.33
CA SER A 96 -20.29 6.90 9.28
C SER A 96 -19.03 7.31 10.05
N GLN A 97 -19.10 8.42 10.79
CA GLN A 97 -18.03 8.81 11.73
C GLN A 97 -17.67 7.66 12.68
N GLY A 98 -16.39 7.51 12.99
CA GLY A 98 -15.86 6.38 13.75
C GLY A 98 -15.62 5.10 12.93
N GLN A 99 -16.03 5.05 11.66
CA GLN A 99 -15.68 3.96 10.74
C GLN A 99 -14.64 4.41 9.72
N GLY A 100 -13.84 3.46 9.21
CA GLY A 100 -12.88 3.68 8.15
C GLY A 100 -12.59 2.41 7.37
N SER A 101 -12.34 2.57 6.08
CA SER A 101 -11.89 1.50 5.18
C SER A 101 -10.72 2.01 4.36
N ALA A 102 -9.68 1.21 4.19
CA ALA A 102 -8.57 1.54 3.31
C ALA A 102 -7.98 0.32 2.64
N ALA A 103 -7.40 0.54 1.46
CA ALA A 103 -6.44 -0.35 0.85
C ALA A 103 -5.18 0.44 0.50
N ALA A 104 -4.02 -0.13 0.79
CA ALA A 104 -2.77 0.57 0.62
C ALA A 104 -1.60 -0.35 0.30
N VAL A 105 -0.54 0.30 -0.15
CA VAL A 105 0.81 -0.25 -0.11
C VAL A 105 1.63 0.60 0.86
N TRP A 106 2.34 -0.07 1.76
CA TRP A 106 3.25 0.55 2.71
C TRP A 106 4.67 0.29 2.25
N ILE A 107 5.51 1.32 2.28
CA ILE A 107 6.96 1.18 2.19
C ILE A 107 7.56 1.70 3.48
N SER A 108 8.28 0.84 4.22
CA SER A 108 8.64 1.12 5.61
C SER A 108 10.08 0.76 6.01
N ASP A 109 10.49 1.36 7.12
CA ASP A 109 11.61 0.97 7.95
C ASP A 109 11.15 0.98 9.42
N GLU A 110 11.11 -0.21 10.00
CA GLU A 110 10.66 -0.45 11.38
C GLU A 110 11.74 -0.11 12.42
N GLY A 111 12.98 0.15 11.99
CA GLY A 111 14.10 0.46 12.88
C GLY A 111 14.42 -0.67 13.86
N ASP A 112 14.48 -0.32 15.16
CA ASP A 112 14.66 -1.26 16.27
C ASP A 112 13.35 -1.90 16.74
N GLY A 113 12.27 -1.68 16.00
CA GLY A 113 10.92 -2.11 16.33
C GLY A 113 10.19 -1.14 17.25
N ALA A 114 10.82 -0.13 17.85
CA ALA A 114 10.14 0.88 18.64
C ALA A 114 9.31 1.82 17.75
N ARG A 115 8.21 2.37 18.28
CA ARG A 115 7.37 3.32 17.55
C ARG A 115 8.15 4.51 16.97
N SER A 116 9.12 5.05 17.71
CA SER A 116 10.01 6.13 17.23
C SER A 116 10.93 5.72 16.08
N GLY A 117 11.18 4.42 15.90
CA GLY A 117 11.95 3.87 14.81
C GLY A 117 11.18 3.88 13.48
N LEU A 118 9.85 3.75 13.54
CA LEU A 118 8.99 3.58 12.37
C LEU A 118 9.04 4.78 11.42
N LYS A 119 9.45 4.51 10.19
CA LYS A 119 9.38 5.41 9.05
C LYS A 119 8.53 4.74 8.00
N ASN A 120 7.55 5.45 7.46
CA ASN A 120 6.70 4.87 6.44
C ASN A 120 6.19 5.91 5.45
N ILE A 121 5.83 5.39 4.28
CA ILE A 121 4.93 6.04 3.34
C ILE A 121 3.85 5.02 3.00
N MET A 122 2.60 5.47 3.02
CA MET A 122 1.41 4.72 2.65
C MET A 122 0.74 5.45 1.50
N ILE A 123 0.39 4.72 0.44
CA ILE A 123 -0.43 5.25 -0.64
C ILE A 123 -1.49 4.24 -1.05
N GLY A 124 -2.67 4.73 -1.42
CA GLY A 124 -3.79 3.88 -1.77
C GLY A 124 -5.11 4.64 -1.84
N TRP A 125 -6.19 3.98 -1.48
CA TRP A 125 -7.50 4.63 -1.34
C TRP A 125 -8.08 4.39 0.05
N ASP A 126 -8.84 5.36 0.55
CA ASP A 126 -9.57 5.25 1.80
C ASP A 126 -11.00 5.82 1.68
N VAL A 127 -11.86 5.37 2.60
CA VAL A 127 -13.15 5.99 2.93
C VAL A 127 -13.05 6.31 4.41
N LEU A 128 -12.92 7.60 4.74
CA LEU A 128 -12.65 8.06 6.10
C LEU A 128 -13.46 9.31 6.46
N PRO A 129 -14.73 9.15 6.89
CA PRO A 129 -15.62 10.26 7.20
C PRO A 129 -15.07 11.25 8.23
N ASP A 130 -14.31 10.77 9.22
CA ASP A 130 -13.70 11.65 10.22
C ASP A 130 -12.64 12.59 9.63
N LEU A 131 -12.01 12.21 8.51
CA LEU A 131 -10.98 13.02 7.84
C LEU A 131 -11.54 14.00 6.81
N TYR A 132 -12.53 13.55 6.03
CA TYR A 132 -13.06 14.26 4.86
C TYR A 132 -14.40 14.94 5.10
N GLY A 133 -15.18 14.48 6.08
CA GLY A 133 -16.55 14.93 6.32
C GLY A 133 -17.59 14.32 5.35
N ASP A 134 -17.19 13.33 4.55
CA ASP A 134 -18.06 12.57 3.66
C ASP A 134 -17.69 11.07 3.63
N SER A 135 -18.47 10.25 2.95
CA SER A 135 -18.24 8.80 2.81
C SER A 135 -17.79 8.40 1.40
N LYS A 136 -17.17 9.33 0.66
CA LYS A 136 -16.61 9.02 -0.66
C LYS A 136 -15.29 8.29 -0.53
N THR A 137 -14.89 7.62 -1.60
CA THR A 137 -13.55 7.05 -1.72
C THR A 137 -12.59 8.14 -2.16
N HIS A 138 -11.48 8.29 -1.45
CA HIS A 138 -10.42 9.23 -1.78
C HIS A 138 -9.14 8.50 -2.12
N PHE A 139 -8.37 9.02 -3.08
CA PHE A 139 -6.96 8.67 -3.19
C PHE A 139 -6.25 9.32 -2.01
N TYR A 140 -5.49 8.55 -1.23
CA TYR A 140 -4.82 9.08 -0.05
C TYR A 140 -3.35 8.73 -0.02
N THR A 141 -2.63 9.57 0.70
CA THR A 141 -1.26 9.29 1.11
C THR A 141 -1.11 9.56 2.60
N LYS A 142 -0.23 8.82 3.27
CA LYS A 142 0.15 9.08 4.66
C LYS A 142 1.63 8.80 4.81
N TRP A 143 2.32 9.53 5.68
CA TRP A 143 3.75 9.30 5.91
C TRP A 143 4.11 9.61 7.34
N THR A 144 5.24 9.10 7.82
CA THR A 144 5.88 9.52 9.08
C THR A 144 7.37 9.21 9.08
N ASN A 145 8.13 9.91 9.91
CA ASN A 145 9.53 9.62 10.19
C ASN A 145 9.78 9.08 11.63
N ASP A 146 8.75 9.10 12.49
CA ASP A 146 8.86 8.81 13.93
C ASP A 146 7.65 8.05 14.50
N GLY A 147 6.98 7.26 13.65
CA GLY A 147 5.78 6.52 14.02
C GLY A 147 4.62 7.39 14.48
N TYR A 148 4.43 8.54 13.82
CA TYR A 148 3.36 9.50 14.08
C TYR A 148 3.40 10.08 15.50
N GLN A 149 4.59 10.33 16.05
CA GLN A 149 4.72 10.97 17.35
C GLN A 149 4.71 12.49 17.22
N SER A 150 5.52 13.01 16.31
CA SER A 150 5.60 14.44 16.00
C SER A 150 5.57 14.72 14.50
N THR A 151 5.83 13.72 13.65
CA THR A 151 5.90 13.88 12.20
C THR A 151 4.86 13.07 11.47
N GLY A 152 4.41 13.62 10.34
CA GLY A 152 3.52 12.90 9.43
C GLY A 152 2.04 13.21 9.62
N CYS A 153 1.31 13.16 8.52
CA CYS A 153 -0.14 13.34 8.50
C CYS A 153 -0.72 12.76 7.20
N PHE A 154 -2.04 12.85 7.07
CA PHE A 154 -2.73 12.50 5.84
C PHE A 154 -2.59 13.58 4.76
N ASN A 155 -2.47 13.11 3.52
CA ASN A 155 -2.53 13.90 2.30
C ASN A 155 -1.57 15.10 2.37
N THR A 156 -2.06 16.29 2.02
CA THR A 156 -1.31 17.55 2.12
C THR A 156 -1.73 18.37 3.33
N LYS A 157 -2.28 17.75 4.40
CA LYS A 157 -2.71 18.49 5.62
C LYS A 157 -1.53 19.06 6.42
N CYS A 158 -0.32 18.59 6.16
CA CYS A 158 0.93 19.08 6.69
C CYS A 158 1.99 19.04 5.59
N ASN A 159 3.10 19.77 5.79
CA ASN A 159 4.22 19.72 4.88
C ASN A 159 4.77 18.29 4.78
N GLY A 160 4.96 17.80 3.57
CA GLY A 160 5.48 16.45 3.33
C GLY A 160 5.41 16.09 1.85
N PHE A 161 4.21 15.81 1.37
CA PHE A 161 3.99 15.55 -0.05
C PHE A 161 4.12 16.85 -0.87
N VAL A 162 4.94 16.81 -1.92
CA VAL A 162 5.10 17.91 -2.89
C VAL A 162 4.42 17.50 -4.19
N PRO A 163 3.31 18.13 -4.58
CA PRO A 163 2.59 17.77 -5.80
C PRO A 163 3.36 18.15 -7.06
N GLU A 164 3.19 17.35 -8.11
CA GLU A 164 3.72 17.61 -9.44
C GLU A 164 2.80 18.56 -10.22
N LYS A 165 3.37 19.49 -10.97
CA LYS A 165 2.58 20.49 -11.70
C LYS A 165 1.78 19.81 -12.81
N GLY A 166 0.45 19.98 -12.79
CA GLY A 166 -0.44 19.40 -13.81
C GLY A 166 -0.81 17.94 -13.55
N ALA A 167 -0.53 17.40 -12.36
CA ALA A 167 -1.06 16.11 -11.94
C ALA A 167 -2.60 16.11 -12.01
N ALA A 168 -3.16 15.06 -12.62
CA ALA A 168 -4.62 14.93 -12.79
C ALA A 168 -5.35 14.46 -11.52
N ILE A 169 -4.59 13.99 -10.52
CA ILE A 169 -5.09 13.57 -9.22
C ILE A 169 -4.03 13.92 -8.17
N ALA A 170 -4.48 14.40 -7.02
CA ALA A 170 -3.68 14.74 -5.86
C ALA A 170 -4.16 13.96 -4.62
N PRO A 171 -3.30 13.79 -3.60
CA PRO A 171 -3.72 13.20 -2.33
C PRO A 171 -4.90 13.95 -1.71
N GLY A 172 -5.95 13.22 -1.34
CA GLY A 172 -7.21 13.75 -0.84
C GLY A 172 -8.29 13.95 -1.90
N ASP A 173 -7.99 13.78 -3.19
CA ASP A 173 -9.01 13.86 -4.24
C ASP A 173 -9.96 12.66 -4.21
N VAL A 174 -11.22 12.91 -4.55
CA VAL A 174 -12.26 11.89 -4.67
C VAL A 174 -11.99 11.00 -5.89
N ILE A 175 -12.17 9.69 -5.72
CA ILE A 175 -12.24 8.70 -6.80
C ILE A 175 -13.72 8.42 -7.11
N ASP A 176 -14.28 9.09 -8.10
CA ASP A 176 -15.73 9.02 -8.41
C ASP A 176 -16.19 7.66 -8.96
N ARG A 177 -15.29 6.91 -9.61
CA ARG A 177 -15.60 5.62 -10.24
C ARG A 177 -14.93 4.49 -9.48
N VAL A 178 -15.73 3.76 -8.73
CA VAL A 178 -15.30 2.60 -7.94
C VAL A 178 -15.82 1.29 -8.54
N SER A 179 -15.21 0.19 -8.10
CA SER A 179 -15.61 -1.17 -8.48
C SER A 179 -16.93 -1.56 -7.84
N SER A 180 -17.60 -2.55 -8.44
CA SER A 180 -18.72 -3.26 -7.82
C SER A 180 -18.40 -4.75 -7.63
N PRO A 181 -18.79 -5.37 -6.50
CA PRO A 181 -18.65 -6.81 -6.31
C PRO A 181 -19.35 -7.56 -7.46
N LYS A 182 -18.68 -8.56 -8.04
CA LYS A 182 -19.15 -9.32 -9.23
C LYS A 182 -19.44 -8.46 -10.49
N GLY A 183 -19.09 -7.18 -10.47
CA GLY A 183 -19.39 -6.25 -11.54
C GLY A 183 -18.15 -5.63 -12.16
N ALA A 184 -18.26 -4.37 -12.57
CA ALA A 184 -17.15 -3.64 -13.18
C ALA A 184 -16.02 -3.45 -12.16
N LYS A 185 -14.80 -3.76 -12.55
CA LYS A 185 -13.60 -3.48 -11.77
C LYS A 185 -13.01 -2.13 -12.18
N ARG A 186 -12.57 -1.37 -11.19
CA ARG A 186 -11.86 -0.09 -11.32
C ARG A 186 -10.55 -0.22 -10.59
N ASN A 187 -9.48 0.19 -11.26
CA ASN A 187 -8.12 -0.07 -10.82
C ASN A 187 -7.42 1.22 -10.46
N LEU A 188 -6.78 1.23 -9.29
CA LEU A 188 -5.79 2.21 -8.90
C LEU A 188 -4.40 1.59 -9.10
N ASN A 189 -3.72 2.01 -10.16
CA ASN A 189 -2.36 1.61 -10.47
C ASN A 189 -1.39 2.51 -9.72
N LEU A 190 -0.53 1.93 -8.88
CA LEU A 190 0.38 2.64 -8.00
C LEU A 190 1.83 2.27 -8.29
N LYS A 191 2.69 3.28 -8.20
CA LYS A 191 4.15 3.09 -8.18
C LYS A 191 4.80 4.13 -7.28
N ILE A 192 5.57 3.65 -6.32
CA ILE A 192 6.59 4.48 -5.65
C ILE A 192 7.94 4.03 -6.16
N ILE A 193 8.80 4.98 -6.51
CA ILE A 193 10.19 4.70 -6.88
C ILE A 193 11.11 5.77 -6.32
N LYS A 194 12.29 5.36 -5.85
CA LYS A 194 13.31 6.27 -5.39
C LYS A 194 14.04 6.91 -6.56
N ASN A 195 14.17 8.23 -6.55
CA ASN A 195 14.96 8.94 -7.54
C ASN A 195 16.45 8.82 -7.21
N GLY A 196 17.26 8.29 -8.14
CA GLY A 196 18.69 8.13 -7.92
C GLY A 196 19.50 9.43 -7.82
N THR A 197 18.94 10.57 -8.24
CA THR A 197 19.62 11.87 -8.22
C THR A 197 19.25 12.70 -6.99
N SER A 198 17.96 12.97 -6.78
CA SER A 198 17.49 13.75 -5.62
C SER A 198 17.36 12.92 -4.34
N GLY A 199 17.23 11.60 -4.47
CA GLY A 199 16.90 10.70 -3.36
C GLY A 199 15.43 10.76 -2.96
N ASP A 200 14.59 11.52 -3.63
CA ASP A 200 13.16 11.63 -3.29
C ASP A 200 12.41 10.35 -3.62
N TRP A 201 11.33 10.09 -2.89
CA TRP A 201 10.38 9.04 -3.23
C TRP A 201 9.34 9.61 -4.19
N LEU A 202 9.42 9.23 -5.47
CA LEU A 202 8.50 9.68 -6.51
C LEU A 202 7.23 8.83 -6.50
N VAL A 203 6.08 9.49 -6.44
CA VAL A 203 4.76 8.86 -6.37
C VAL A 203 4.07 8.97 -7.71
N HIS A 204 3.71 7.82 -8.27
CA HIS A 204 2.96 7.72 -9.52
C HIS A 204 1.64 7.00 -9.28
N THR A 205 0.58 7.49 -9.90
CA THR A 205 -0.74 6.87 -9.83
C THR A 205 -1.53 7.02 -11.13
N GLY A 206 -2.44 6.09 -11.39
CA GLY A 206 -3.35 6.11 -12.52
C GLY A 206 -4.65 5.37 -12.19
N LEU A 207 -5.79 6.04 -12.38
CA LEU A 207 -7.11 5.43 -12.33
C LEU A 207 -7.43 4.83 -13.70
N ASP A 208 -7.58 3.50 -13.78
CA ASP A 208 -7.85 2.74 -15.01
C ASP A 208 -6.85 3.02 -16.16
N ARG A 209 -5.62 3.46 -15.83
CA ARG A 209 -4.59 3.87 -16.81
C ARG A 209 -3.18 3.72 -16.25
N ASP A 210 -2.17 3.86 -17.09
CA ASP A 210 -0.77 3.80 -16.67
C ASP A 210 -0.46 4.88 -15.61
N PRO A 211 0.33 4.55 -14.57
CA PRO A 211 0.60 5.48 -13.48
C PRO A 211 1.50 6.63 -13.95
N GLN A 212 1.05 7.86 -13.73
CA GLN A 212 1.77 9.09 -14.05
C GLN A 212 2.33 9.72 -12.77
N LEU A 213 3.44 10.44 -12.87
CA LEU A 213 4.03 11.17 -11.73
C LEU A 213 3.02 12.20 -11.22
N ILE A 214 2.66 12.11 -9.95
CA ILE A 214 1.74 13.06 -9.30
C ILE A 214 2.41 13.91 -8.23
N GLY A 215 3.64 13.55 -7.83
CA GLY A 215 4.38 14.27 -6.82
C GLY A 215 5.46 13.41 -6.18
N ARG A 216 5.95 13.87 -5.04
CA ARG A 216 7.07 13.24 -4.34
C ARG A 216 7.04 13.50 -2.85
N PHE A 217 7.61 12.57 -2.09
CA PHE A 217 8.06 12.81 -0.72
C PHE A 217 9.55 13.12 -0.76
N PRO A 218 9.97 14.35 -0.35
CA PRO A 218 11.38 14.71 -0.33
C PRO A 218 12.20 13.78 0.56
N ARG A 219 13.43 13.45 0.14
CA ARG A 219 14.39 12.69 0.95
C ARG A 219 14.53 13.27 2.36
N SER A 220 14.55 14.60 2.46
CA SER A 220 14.78 15.35 3.70
C SER A 220 13.72 15.14 4.78
N LEU A 221 12.58 14.54 4.45
CA LEU A 221 11.58 14.14 5.45
C LEU A 221 12.07 12.99 6.33
N PHE A 222 13.01 12.19 5.84
CA PHE A 222 13.36 10.91 6.44
C PHE A 222 14.79 10.90 6.96
N THR A 223 14.97 10.25 8.11
CA THR A 223 16.28 10.01 8.72
C THR A 223 16.65 8.53 8.64
N GLY A 224 17.90 8.19 8.95
CA GLY A 224 18.37 6.80 8.97
C GLY A 224 18.33 6.10 7.62
N GLY A 225 18.28 4.76 7.64
CA GLY A 225 18.35 3.93 6.44
C GLY A 225 17.21 4.19 5.44
N PHE A 226 16.00 4.50 5.93
CA PHE A 226 14.85 4.83 5.09
C PHE A 226 15.04 6.03 4.16
N ALA A 227 15.92 6.97 4.53
CA ALA A 227 16.28 8.06 3.65
C ALA A 227 16.86 7.52 2.33
N ASP A 228 17.59 6.41 2.36
CA ASP A 228 18.28 5.77 1.24
C ASP A 228 17.51 4.59 0.62
N LYS A 229 16.86 3.76 1.43
CA LYS A 229 16.14 2.58 0.98
C LYS A 229 15.16 2.12 2.04
N ALA A 230 14.07 1.50 1.62
CA ALA A 230 13.18 0.84 2.54
C ALA A 230 13.68 -0.57 2.89
N VAL A 231 13.24 -1.09 4.02
CA VAL A 231 13.55 -2.46 4.44
C VAL A 231 12.31 -3.36 4.41
N GLY A 232 11.12 -2.77 4.29
CA GLY A 232 9.87 -3.49 4.15
C GLY A 232 8.93 -2.89 3.11
N VAL A 233 8.12 -3.76 2.48
CA VAL A 233 6.98 -3.38 1.65
C VAL A 233 5.79 -4.28 2.00
N LEU A 234 4.63 -3.68 2.28
CA LEU A 234 3.40 -4.36 2.65
C LEU A 234 2.28 -4.02 1.66
N PHE A 235 1.33 -4.94 1.45
CA PHE A 235 0.21 -4.79 0.53
C PHE A 235 -1.06 -5.36 1.16
N GLY A 236 -2.16 -4.62 1.18
CA GLY A 236 -3.39 -5.10 1.81
C GLY A 236 -4.35 -4.02 2.25
N GLY A 237 -5.19 -4.37 3.21
CA GLY A 237 -6.31 -3.55 3.66
C GLY A 237 -6.30 -3.27 5.17
N VAL A 238 -6.98 -2.18 5.52
CA VAL A 238 -7.24 -1.75 6.89
C VAL A 238 -8.73 -1.45 7.03
N ALA A 239 -9.32 -1.84 8.15
CA ALA A 239 -10.65 -1.42 8.55
C ALA A 239 -10.61 -0.88 9.98
N ALA A 240 -11.26 0.24 10.23
CA ALA A 240 -11.42 0.81 11.56
C ALA A 240 -12.90 0.88 11.88
N ALA A 241 -13.31 0.36 13.03
CA ALA A 241 -14.73 0.34 13.39
C ALA A 241 -14.96 0.11 14.90
N PRO A 242 -16.09 0.57 15.44
CA PRO A 242 -16.61 0.06 16.71
C PRO A 242 -16.86 -1.44 16.62
N LEU A 243 -16.68 -2.16 17.73
CA LEU A 243 -16.97 -3.60 17.84
C LEU A 243 -18.41 -3.96 17.40
N THR A 244 -19.35 -3.09 17.71
CA THR A 244 -20.79 -3.27 17.45
C THR A 244 -21.20 -2.93 16.03
N ASN A 245 -20.36 -2.22 15.27
CA ASN A 245 -20.63 -1.82 13.89
C ASN A 245 -19.37 -1.93 13.00
N PRO A 246 -18.94 -3.16 12.67
CA PRO A 246 -17.76 -3.41 11.82
C PRO A 246 -17.79 -2.69 10.45
N ALA A 247 -16.63 -2.34 9.87
CA ALA A 247 -16.50 -1.55 8.64
C ALA A 247 -15.77 -2.28 7.49
N PRO A 248 -16.25 -2.20 6.23
CA PRO A 248 -15.75 -2.99 5.09
C PRO A 248 -14.27 -2.85 4.83
N MET A 249 -13.64 -3.96 4.45
CA MET A 249 -12.30 -3.97 3.89
C MET A 249 -12.37 -4.51 2.47
N GLY A 250 -11.59 -3.92 1.56
CA GLY A 250 -11.58 -4.33 0.16
C GLY A 250 -12.97 -4.14 -0.44
N SER A 251 -13.61 -5.23 -0.87
CA SER A 251 -14.97 -5.21 -1.43
C SER A 251 -16.07 -5.51 -0.41
N GLY A 252 -15.70 -5.75 0.85
CA GLY A 252 -16.58 -6.31 1.88
C GLY A 252 -16.70 -7.84 1.84
N TYR A 253 -16.17 -8.52 0.82
CA TYR A 253 -16.23 -9.99 0.73
C TYR A 253 -14.92 -10.61 1.19
N LEU A 254 -15.02 -11.73 1.92
CA LEU A 254 -13.87 -12.57 2.22
C LEU A 254 -13.27 -13.15 0.93
N PRO A 255 -11.96 -13.40 0.89
CA PRO A 255 -11.27 -13.94 -0.29
C PRO A 255 -11.67 -15.38 -0.63
N THR A 256 -12.51 -16.04 0.17
CA THR A 256 -13.13 -17.33 -0.18
C THR A 256 -14.12 -17.21 -1.35
N ASP A 257 -14.67 -16.01 -1.60
CA ASP A 257 -15.42 -15.68 -2.82
C ASP A 257 -14.58 -14.75 -3.72
N VAL A 258 -13.61 -15.32 -4.43
CA VAL A 258 -12.68 -14.60 -5.32
C VAL A 258 -13.37 -13.77 -6.42
N LYS A 259 -14.62 -14.11 -6.79
CA LYS A 259 -15.38 -13.34 -7.79
C LYS A 259 -15.89 -12.01 -7.22
N SER A 260 -16.08 -11.96 -5.90
CA SER A 260 -16.61 -10.79 -5.19
C SER A 260 -15.52 -10.03 -4.43
N ALA A 261 -14.47 -10.70 -3.99
CA ALA A 261 -13.37 -10.11 -3.23
C ALA A 261 -12.64 -9.02 -4.01
N ALA A 262 -12.05 -8.08 -3.27
CA ALA A 262 -11.09 -7.14 -3.84
C ALA A 262 -9.77 -7.86 -4.11
N SER A 263 -8.99 -7.34 -5.06
CA SER A 263 -7.65 -7.85 -5.34
C SER A 263 -6.60 -6.76 -5.32
N ILE A 264 -5.38 -7.15 -4.95
CA ILE A 264 -4.16 -6.42 -5.29
C ILE A 264 -3.36 -7.33 -6.21
N SER A 265 -2.95 -6.80 -7.36
CA SER A 265 -2.31 -7.52 -8.45
C SER A 265 -1.10 -6.75 -8.98
N ASN A 266 -0.39 -7.33 -9.96
CA ASN A 266 0.79 -6.72 -10.56
C ASN A 266 1.83 -6.30 -9.50
N ILE A 267 2.00 -7.13 -8.47
CA ILE A 267 2.89 -6.83 -7.35
C ILE A 267 4.33 -6.99 -7.81
N GLN A 268 5.09 -5.89 -7.78
CA GLN A 268 6.51 -5.89 -8.11
C GLN A 268 7.29 -5.06 -7.10
N LEU A 269 8.53 -5.46 -6.84
CA LEU A 269 9.46 -4.77 -5.96
C LEU A 269 10.57 -4.14 -6.80
N ILE A 270 10.95 -2.91 -6.50
CA ILE A 270 11.95 -2.16 -7.27
C ILE A 270 13.31 -2.23 -6.57
N ASP A 271 14.34 -2.61 -7.30
CA ASP A 271 15.73 -2.66 -6.82
C ASP A 271 16.46 -1.31 -6.94
N GLN A 272 17.70 -1.28 -6.43
CA GLN A 272 18.55 -0.09 -6.43
C GLN A 272 18.85 0.49 -7.82
N ASP A 273 18.77 -0.35 -8.87
CA ASP A 273 19.02 0.06 -10.25
C ASP A 273 17.72 0.54 -10.93
N GLY A 274 16.61 0.61 -10.18
CA GLY A 274 15.30 0.99 -10.68
C GLY A 274 14.59 -0.12 -11.45
N ARG A 275 15.08 -1.37 -11.41
CA ARG A 275 14.43 -2.51 -12.08
C ARG A 275 13.32 -3.07 -11.21
N ALA A 276 12.16 -3.30 -11.81
CA ALA A 276 11.02 -3.91 -11.14
C ALA A 276 11.04 -5.43 -11.31
N TRP A 277 10.85 -6.14 -10.20
CA TRP A 277 10.85 -7.60 -10.13
C TRP A 277 9.49 -8.10 -9.65
N PRO A 278 8.81 -8.95 -10.44
CA PRO A 278 7.51 -9.48 -10.04
C PRO A 278 7.65 -10.39 -8.82
N VAL A 279 6.71 -10.27 -7.89
CA VAL A 279 6.56 -11.22 -6.79
C VAL A 279 5.98 -12.52 -7.35
N THR A 280 6.77 -13.58 -7.32
CA THR A 280 6.43 -14.88 -7.92
C THR A 280 6.05 -15.95 -6.90
N GLY A 281 6.35 -15.72 -5.63
CA GLY A 281 6.01 -16.62 -4.52
C GLY A 281 5.09 -15.96 -3.50
N ASP A 282 4.51 -16.78 -2.63
CA ASP A 282 3.70 -16.29 -1.51
C ASP A 282 4.57 -15.55 -0.50
N LEU A 283 4.07 -14.42 0.00
CA LEU A 283 4.74 -13.63 1.03
C LEU A 283 4.10 -13.92 2.38
N PRO A 284 4.82 -13.74 3.50
CA PRO A 284 4.21 -13.75 4.83
C PRO A 284 2.97 -12.85 4.90
N LYS A 285 1.96 -13.28 5.65
CA LYS A 285 0.72 -12.54 5.83
C LYS A 285 0.41 -12.26 7.28
N VAL A 286 -0.36 -11.21 7.50
CA VAL A 286 -0.86 -10.80 8.81
C VAL A 286 -2.36 -10.57 8.72
N GLU A 287 -3.09 -11.17 9.63
CA GLU A 287 -4.55 -11.05 9.76
C GLU A 287 -4.88 -10.87 11.24
N THR A 288 -5.31 -9.68 11.66
CA THR A 288 -5.62 -9.44 13.08
C THR A 288 -6.91 -10.10 13.53
N ASN A 289 -7.81 -10.39 12.57
CA ASN A 289 -9.03 -11.15 12.79
C ASN A 289 -9.37 -11.98 11.54
N PRO A 290 -8.74 -13.15 11.34
CA PRO A 290 -8.82 -13.92 10.09
C PRO A 290 -10.21 -14.46 9.75
N SER A 291 -11.13 -14.55 10.72
CA SER A 291 -12.51 -14.94 10.45
C SER A 291 -13.35 -13.79 9.88
N ALA A 292 -12.98 -12.55 10.15
CA ALA A 292 -13.69 -11.36 9.70
C ALA A 292 -12.99 -10.68 8.51
N TYR A 293 -11.66 -10.62 8.51
CA TYR A 293 -10.84 -9.96 7.49
C TYR A 293 -9.66 -10.85 7.13
N ALA A 294 -9.49 -11.16 5.86
CA ALA A 294 -8.49 -12.12 5.42
C ALA A 294 -7.87 -11.77 4.07
N VAL A 295 -6.72 -12.37 3.80
CA VAL A 295 -6.05 -12.42 2.50
C VAL A 295 -5.91 -13.86 2.00
N SER A 296 -6.09 -14.07 0.70
CA SER A 296 -5.69 -15.31 0.03
C SER A 296 -4.17 -15.35 -0.15
N PRO A 297 -3.55 -16.53 -0.37
CA PRO A 297 -2.17 -16.61 -0.83
C PRO A 297 -1.93 -15.77 -2.10
N ILE A 298 -0.69 -15.29 -2.27
CA ILE A 298 -0.25 -14.66 -3.51
C ILE A 298 0.03 -15.73 -4.57
N VAL A 299 -0.60 -15.57 -5.74
CA VAL A 299 -0.36 -16.39 -6.92
C VAL A 299 -0.05 -15.45 -8.09
N ASN A 300 1.12 -15.60 -8.72
CA ASN A 300 1.56 -14.78 -9.85
C ASN A 300 1.47 -13.26 -9.60
N GLY A 301 1.87 -12.81 -8.41
CA GLY A 301 1.84 -11.39 -8.04
C GLY A 301 0.45 -10.82 -7.83
N GLN A 302 -0.55 -11.66 -7.54
CA GLN A 302 -1.91 -11.27 -7.18
C GLN A 302 -2.39 -12.01 -5.93
N PHE A 303 -3.12 -11.31 -5.06
CA PHE A 303 -3.93 -11.91 -4.01
C PHE A 303 -5.29 -11.22 -3.88
N PHE A 304 -6.23 -11.89 -3.23
CA PHE A 304 -7.54 -11.37 -2.88
C PHE A 304 -7.60 -11.03 -1.41
N TYR A 305 -8.35 -10.00 -1.06
CA TYR A 305 -8.53 -9.57 0.31
C TYR A 305 -9.91 -8.95 0.53
N GLY A 306 -10.30 -8.88 1.78
CA GLY A 306 -11.51 -8.19 2.21
C GLY A 306 -12.12 -8.86 3.42
N GLY A 307 -13.34 -8.45 3.76
CA GLY A 307 -13.97 -8.96 4.95
C GLY A 307 -15.18 -8.19 5.45
N HIS A 308 -15.75 -8.78 6.50
CA HIS A 308 -16.86 -8.41 7.40
C HIS A 308 -18.22 -8.01 6.78
N GLN A 309 -18.39 -8.25 5.47
CA GLN A 309 -19.63 -8.52 4.69
C GLN A 309 -20.91 -7.67 4.88
N GLN A 310 -21.46 -7.21 3.74
CA GLN A 310 -22.90 -7.01 3.55
C GLN A 310 -23.42 -7.80 2.32
N PRO A 311 -24.54 -8.55 2.44
CA PRO A 311 -25.41 -8.90 1.30
C PRO A 311 -26.88 -8.48 1.51
N PRO A 312 -27.71 -8.35 0.45
CA PRO A 312 -27.47 -7.84 -0.90
C PRO A 312 -28.18 -6.48 -1.12
N VAL A 313 -27.68 -5.63 -2.02
CA VAL A 313 -28.56 -4.65 -2.67
C VAL A 313 -29.37 -5.42 -3.71
N VAL A 314 -30.61 -5.78 -3.38
CA VAL A 314 -31.63 -6.30 -4.31
C VAL A 314 -32.51 -5.10 -4.68
N PRO A 315 -32.89 -4.95 -5.96
CA PRO A 315 -32.95 -3.68 -6.69
C PRO A 315 -33.88 -2.60 -6.12
#